data_AF-E3CTG6-F1
#
_entry.id   AF-E3CTG6-F1
#
_cell.length_a   1.000
_cell.length_b   1.000
_cell.length_c   1.000
_cell.angle_alpha   90.00
_cell.angle_beta   90.00
_cell.angle_gamma   90.00
#
_symmetry.space_group_name_H-M   'P 1'
#
loop_
_entity.id
_entity.type
_entity.pdbx_description
1 polymer ?
#
loop_
_entity_poly.entity_id
_entity_poly.type
_entity_poly.pdbx_seq_one_letter_code
_entity_poly.pdbx_strand_id
1 'polypeptide(L)'
;MNVIIFLVFAISMVTGLKPVTPTSVPLHYNLPFEIFKNYRVVQEPSHPIFYHGIAFYWSGAYIPSPERPETCIILASHPEWPFDGNVFQNGTIPTAALFGCHERSMCSGTRCIEPYTHFNVVTYTLLGIVLFLLVCLLGGEPKNKEKSKRRVSRHSTLDNIFLPCDHQIRVAVPPEYTH
;
A
#
# COMPACT_ATOMS: atom_id res chain seq x y z
N MET A 1 15.00 8.82 4.00
CA MET A 1 14.49 7.47 4.35
C MET A 1 13.11 7.50 5.01
N ASN A 2 12.83 8.44 5.93
CA ASN A 2 11.54 8.49 6.65
C ASN A 2 10.30 8.68 5.76
N VAL A 3 10.37 9.49 4.70
CA VAL A 3 9.21 9.76 3.83
C VAL A 3 8.66 8.50 3.15
N ILE A 4 9.54 7.57 2.76
CA ILE A 4 9.12 6.31 2.11
C ILE A 4 8.36 5.42 3.09
N ILE A 5 8.82 5.33 4.34
CA ILE A 5 8.15 4.56 5.38
C ILE A 5 6.75 5.13 5.63
N PHE A 6 6.61 6.45 5.74
CA PHE A 6 5.29 7.09 5.89
C PHE A 6 4.36 6.85 4.69
N LEU A 7 4.89 6.88 3.46
CA LEU A 7 4.11 6.56 2.26
C LEU A 7 3.63 5.11 2.26
N VAL A 8 4.47 4.16 2.66
CA VAL A 8 4.08 2.74 2.78
C VAL A 8 2.99 2.56 3.84
N PHE A 9 3.12 3.21 5.00
CA PHE A 9 2.08 3.17 6.03
C PHE A 9 0.78 3.83 5.58
N ALA A 10 0.84 4.98 4.89
CA ALA A 10 -0.34 5.67 4.37
C ALA A 10 -1.06 4.83 3.31
N ILE A 11 -0.32 4.22 2.38
CA ILE A 11 -0.91 3.31 1.38
C ILE A 11 -1.56 2.11 2.07
N SER A 12 -0.88 1.50 3.04
CA SER A 12 -1.43 0.34 3.77
C SER A 12 -2.69 0.69 4.57
N MET A 13 -2.80 1.91 5.12
CA MET A 13 -4.02 2.37 5.79
C MET A 13 -5.16 2.68 4.82
N VAL A 14 -4.86 3.23 3.63
CA VAL A 14 -5.89 3.55 2.63
C VAL A 14 -6.44 2.30 1.97
N THR A 15 -5.61 1.28 1.73
CA THR A 15 -6.09 0.09 1.03
C THR A 15 -6.80 -0.90 1.94
N GLY A 16 -6.61 -0.87 3.27
CA GLY A 16 -7.19 -1.86 4.20
C GLY A 16 -6.82 -3.33 3.91
N LEU A 17 -6.13 -3.56 2.79
CA LEU A 17 -5.50 -4.80 2.36
C LEU A 17 -4.40 -5.06 3.38
N LYS A 18 -4.75 -5.83 4.40
CA LYS A 18 -3.78 -6.60 5.17
C LYS A 18 -2.87 -7.26 4.13
N PRO A 19 -1.54 -7.08 4.19
CA PRO A 19 -0.65 -7.67 3.20
C PRO A 19 -1.00 -9.15 3.12
N VAL A 20 -1.45 -9.58 1.94
CA VAL A 20 -1.56 -11.00 1.62
C VAL A 20 -0.13 -11.49 1.63
N THR A 21 0.33 -11.96 2.79
CA THR A 21 1.51 -12.79 2.86
C THR A 21 1.20 -13.94 1.91
N PRO A 22 1.98 -14.14 0.83
CA PRO A 22 1.90 -15.38 0.08
C PRO A 22 2.39 -16.45 1.03
N THR A 23 1.49 -16.98 1.85
CA THR A 23 1.69 -18.24 2.53
C THR A 23 1.76 -19.24 1.40
N SER A 24 2.98 -19.50 0.95
CA SER A 24 3.32 -20.65 0.14
C SER A 24 2.80 -21.85 0.91
N VAL A 25 1.57 -22.26 0.61
CA VAL A 25 0.97 -23.46 1.16
C VAL A 25 1.91 -24.58 0.72
N PRO A 26 2.66 -25.22 1.64
CA PRO A 26 3.42 -26.38 1.26
C PRO A 26 2.38 -27.41 0.85
N LEU A 27 2.42 -27.74 -0.43
CA LEU A 27 1.48 -28.65 -1.08
C LEU A 27 1.75 -30.06 -0.54
N HIS A 28 1.19 -30.34 0.64
CA HIS A 28 1.38 -31.57 1.39
C HIS A 28 0.46 -32.62 0.78
N TYR A 29 1.00 -33.36 -0.21
CA TYR A 29 0.36 -34.46 -0.95
C TYR A 29 0.01 -35.71 -0.11
N ASN A 30 -0.37 -35.56 1.16
CA ASN A 30 -0.89 -36.66 1.98
C ASN A 30 -2.43 -36.58 2.15
N LEU A 31 -3.12 -36.02 1.15
CA LEU A 31 -4.44 -35.40 1.31
C LEU A 31 -5.72 -36.28 1.24
N PRO A 32 -5.74 -37.61 1.02
CA PRO A 32 -6.98 -38.37 1.23
C PRO A 32 -7.09 -38.90 2.66
N PHE A 33 -6.06 -39.58 3.17
CA PHE A 33 -6.23 -40.50 4.30
C PHE A 33 -6.21 -39.83 5.68
N GLU A 34 -5.50 -38.71 5.86
CA GLU A 34 -5.49 -38.03 7.16
C GLU A 34 -6.82 -37.34 7.49
N ILE A 35 -7.53 -36.84 6.47
CA ILE A 35 -8.85 -36.20 6.64
C ILE A 35 -9.85 -37.21 7.22
N PHE A 36 -9.79 -38.47 6.81
CA PHE A 36 -10.67 -39.53 7.31
C PHE A 36 -10.25 -40.10 8.67
N LYS A 37 -9.07 -39.76 9.19
CA LYS A 37 -8.62 -40.31 10.48
C LYS A 37 -9.44 -39.76 11.65
N ASN A 38 -9.93 -38.53 11.54
CA ASN A 38 -10.75 -37.84 12.54
C ASN A 38 -11.88 -37.04 11.86
N TYR A 39 -12.77 -37.72 11.13
CA TYR A 39 -13.92 -37.05 10.54
C TYR A 39 -15.07 -36.93 11.55
N ARG A 40 -15.87 -35.87 11.39
CA ARG A 40 -17.09 -35.62 12.16
C ARG A 40 -18.29 -35.75 11.24
N VAL A 41 -19.23 -36.60 11.62
CA VAL A 41 -20.49 -36.77 10.87
C VAL A 41 -21.46 -35.67 11.28
N VAL A 42 -21.84 -34.83 10.33
CA VAL A 42 -22.92 -33.85 10.49
C VAL A 42 -24.25 -34.61 10.49
N GLN A 43 -24.85 -34.76 11.67
CA GLN A 43 -26.11 -35.49 11.84
C GLN A 43 -27.30 -34.73 11.25
N GLU A 44 -27.30 -33.39 11.36
CA GLU A 44 -28.44 -32.57 10.99
C GLU A 44 -28.02 -31.36 10.14
N PRO A 45 -27.95 -31.53 8.80
CA PRO A 45 -27.50 -30.47 7.89
C PRO A 45 -28.42 -29.23 7.84
N SER A 46 -29.64 -29.34 8.34
CA SER A 46 -30.59 -28.22 8.44
C SER A 46 -30.28 -27.27 9.59
N HIS A 47 -29.52 -27.71 10.60
CA HIS A 47 -29.19 -26.89 11.75
C HIS A 47 -27.91 -26.06 11.51
N PRO A 48 -27.89 -24.80 11.96
CA PRO A 48 -26.71 -23.97 11.82
C PRO A 48 -25.57 -24.43 12.71
N ILE A 49 -24.35 -24.21 12.23
CA ILE A 49 -23.11 -24.37 12.98
C ILE A 49 -22.59 -22.99 13.34
N PHE A 50 -22.24 -22.81 14.61
CA PHE A 50 -21.73 -21.52 15.08
C PHE A 50 -20.21 -21.48 15.01
N TYR A 51 -19.67 -20.46 14.35
CA TYR A 51 -18.24 -20.17 14.31
C TYR A 51 -18.02 -18.67 14.52
N HIS A 52 -17.21 -18.30 15.51
CA HIS A 52 -16.98 -16.91 15.92
C HIS A 52 -18.28 -16.09 16.14
N GLY A 53 -19.33 -16.73 16.67
CA GLY A 53 -20.63 -16.07 16.93
C GLY A 53 -21.51 -15.88 15.69
N ILE A 54 -21.08 -16.33 14.51
CA ILE A 54 -21.86 -16.31 13.27
C ILE A 54 -22.46 -17.70 13.05
N ALA A 55 -23.76 -17.73 12.70
CA ALA A 55 -24.46 -18.95 12.32
C ALA A 55 -24.22 -19.25 10.83
N PHE A 56 -23.54 -20.36 10.57
CA PHE A 56 -23.29 -20.90 9.23
C PHE A 56 -24.25 -22.04 8.93
N TYR A 57 -24.73 -22.08 7.71
CA TYR A 57 -25.67 -23.07 7.21
C TYR A 57 -25.04 -23.77 6.02
N TRP A 58 -25.31 -25.06 5.87
CA TRP A 58 -24.86 -25.77 4.68
C TRP A 58 -25.62 -25.31 3.44
N SER A 59 -25.06 -25.60 2.27
CA SER A 59 -25.67 -25.24 0.99
C SER A 59 -27.13 -25.67 0.91
N GLY A 60 -28.02 -24.72 0.62
CA GLY A 60 -29.47 -24.90 0.53
C GLY A 60 -30.26 -24.77 1.84
N ALA A 61 -29.61 -24.75 3.01
CA ALA A 61 -30.30 -24.62 4.30
C ALA A 61 -30.45 -23.15 4.78
N TYR A 62 -29.68 -22.23 4.22
CA TYR A 62 -29.75 -20.82 4.59
C TYR A 62 -30.97 -20.13 3.98
N ILE A 63 -31.71 -19.38 4.82
CA ILE A 63 -32.83 -18.54 4.40
C ILE A 63 -32.50 -17.09 4.79
N PRO A 64 -32.40 -16.16 3.83
CA PRO A 64 -32.16 -14.75 4.11
C PRO A 64 -33.28 -14.16 4.99
N SER A 65 -32.91 -13.32 5.96
CA SER A 65 -33.86 -12.63 6.83
C SER A 65 -33.79 -11.12 6.60
N PRO A 66 -34.83 -10.35 6.96
CA PRO A 66 -34.79 -8.89 6.87
C PRO A 66 -33.64 -8.26 7.67
N GLU A 67 -33.24 -8.88 8.78
CA GLU A 67 -32.12 -8.42 9.61
C GLU A 67 -30.75 -8.68 8.98
N ARG A 68 -30.67 -9.70 8.12
CA ARG A 68 -29.45 -10.13 7.43
C ARG A 68 -29.75 -10.44 5.97
N PRO A 69 -30.00 -9.39 5.15
CA PRO A 69 -30.40 -9.57 3.76
C PRO A 69 -29.23 -10.05 2.89
N GLU A 70 -27.99 -9.72 3.27
CA GLU A 70 -26.81 -10.04 2.49
C GLU A 70 -26.37 -11.48 2.76
N THR A 71 -26.32 -12.30 1.71
CA THR A 71 -25.93 -13.71 1.80
C THR A 71 -24.48 -13.88 1.39
N CYS A 72 -23.65 -14.35 2.32
CA CYS A 72 -22.25 -14.67 2.08
C CYS A 72 -22.07 -16.17 1.91
N ILE A 73 -21.22 -16.56 0.96
CA ILE A 73 -20.87 -17.95 0.69
C ILE A 73 -19.37 -18.12 0.89
N ILE A 74 -18.99 -19.09 1.72
CA ILE A 74 -17.62 -19.55 1.83
C ILE A 74 -17.52 -20.96 1.24
N LEU A 75 -16.56 -21.17 0.36
CA LEU A 75 -16.30 -22.46 -0.29
C LEU A 75 -15.28 -23.26 0.53
N ALA A 76 -15.35 -24.60 0.45
CA ALA A 76 -14.38 -25.49 1.09
C ALA A 76 -12.94 -25.29 0.58
N SER A 77 -12.78 -24.74 -0.63
CA SER A 77 -11.47 -24.37 -1.17
C SER A 77 -10.91 -23.05 -0.62
N HIS A 78 -11.68 -22.32 0.19
CA HIS A 78 -11.25 -21.04 0.75
C HIS A 78 -10.21 -21.29 1.85
N PRO A 79 -9.09 -20.54 1.90
CA PRO A 79 -8.02 -20.77 2.87
C PRO A 79 -8.45 -20.56 4.33
N GLU A 80 -9.54 -19.83 4.56
CA GLU A 80 -10.14 -19.63 5.88
C GLU A 80 -11.29 -20.60 6.18
N TRP A 81 -11.48 -21.67 5.40
CA TRP A 81 -12.55 -22.64 5.65
C TRP A 81 -12.34 -23.33 7.02
N PRO A 82 -13.25 -23.16 7.99
CA PRO A 82 -13.03 -23.64 9.35
C PRO A 82 -13.64 -25.02 9.61
N PHE A 83 -14.26 -25.64 8.61
CA PHE A 83 -15.09 -26.85 8.77
C PHE A 83 -14.44 -28.11 8.19
N ASP A 84 -13.11 -28.16 8.18
CA ASP A 84 -12.36 -29.33 7.73
C ASP A 84 -12.70 -30.59 8.54
N GLY A 85 -12.76 -31.73 7.85
CA GLY A 85 -13.09 -33.02 8.44
C GLY A 85 -14.58 -33.25 8.72
N ASN A 86 -15.46 -32.29 8.44
CA ASN A 86 -16.90 -32.54 8.48
C ASN A 86 -17.34 -33.32 7.24
N VAL A 87 -18.20 -34.32 7.43
CA VAL A 87 -18.78 -35.14 6.36
C VAL A 87 -20.26 -35.30 6.65
N PHE A 88 -21.12 -35.24 5.64
CA PHE A 88 -22.54 -35.53 5.80
C PHE A 88 -22.77 -37.01 6.05
N GLN A 89 -23.92 -37.37 6.65
CA GLN A 89 -24.30 -38.79 6.85
C GLN A 89 -24.24 -39.62 5.56
N ASN A 90 -24.47 -38.99 4.40
CA ASN A 90 -24.39 -39.63 3.09
C ASN A 90 -22.95 -39.90 2.61
N GLY A 91 -21.94 -39.59 3.42
CA GLY A 91 -20.51 -39.72 3.08
C GLY A 91 -19.97 -38.59 2.20
N THR A 92 -20.79 -37.61 1.83
CA THR A 92 -20.39 -36.47 1.01
C THR A 92 -19.75 -35.37 1.86
N ILE A 93 -18.72 -34.73 1.32
CA ILE A 93 -18.01 -33.63 1.98
C ILE A 93 -18.76 -32.31 1.68
N PRO A 94 -19.02 -31.45 2.69
CA PRO A 94 -19.63 -30.14 2.47
C PRO A 94 -18.73 -29.27 1.58
N THR A 95 -19.29 -28.77 0.49
CA THR A 95 -18.55 -27.95 -0.50
C THR A 95 -18.62 -26.46 -0.21
N ALA A 96 -19.66 -26.00 0.49
CA ALA A 96 -19.90 -24.61 0.80
C ALA A 96 -20.73 -24.46 2.08
N ALA A 97 -20.52 -23.34 2.76
CA ALA A 97 -21.33 -22.87 3.88
C ALA A 97 -21.76 -21.43 3.60
N LEU A 98 -22.97 -21.10 4.03
CA LEU A 98 -23.61 -19.82 3.82
C LEU A 98 -23.91 -19.17 5.16
N PHE A 99 -23.80 -17.85 5.22
CA PHE A 99 -24.14 -17.07 6.39
C PHE A 99 -24.67 -15.70 5.99
N GLY A 100 -25.44 -15.09 6.88
CA GLY A 100 -26.01 -13.77 6.65
C GLY A 100 -25.18 -12.66 7.27
N CYS A 101 -25.08 -11.53 6.57
CA CYS A 101 -24.50 -10.30 7.08
C CYS A 101 -25.57 -9.21 7.21
N HIS A 102 -25.38 -8.29 8.17
CA HIS A 102 -26.32 -7.20 8.42
C HIS A 102 -26.36 -6.24 7.24
N GLU A 103 -27.45 -5.46 7.14
CA GLU A 103 -27.55 -4.39 6.15
C GLU A 103 -26.32 -3.48 6.24
N ARG A 104 -25.74 -3.15 5.08
CA ARG A 104 -24.51 -2.34 4.92
C ARG A 104 -23.20 -3.04 5.29
N SER A 105 -23.18 -4.29 5.71
CA SER A 105 -21.93 -5.05 5.84
C SER A 105 -21.65 -5.89 4.59
N MET A 106 -20.37 -6.17 4.32
CA MET A 106 -19.90 -6.96 3.19
C MET A 106 -19.22 -8.25 3.64
N CYS A 107 -19.20 -9.25 2.75
CA CYS A 107 -18.56 -10.53 3.01
C CYS A 107 -17.04 -10.43 2.93
N SER A 108 -16.34 -10.94 3.94
CA SER A 108 -14.88 -11.11 3.92
C SER A 108 -14.50 -12.43 4.58
N GLY A 109 -14.31 -13.46 3.74
CA GLY A 109 -13.99 -14.81 4.20
C GLY A 109 -15.07 -15.36 5.13
N THR A 110 -14.71 -15.60 6.39
CA THR A 110 -15.63 -16.11 7.43
C THR A 110 -16.35 -15.01 8.25
N ARG A 111 -16.28 -13.74 7.82
CA ARG A 111 -16.77 -12.61 8.62
C ARG A 111 -17.53 -11.60 7.79
N CYS A 112 -18.39 -10.84 8.48
CA CYS A 112 -18.99 -9.62 7.96
C CYS A 112 -18.10 -8.44 8.35
N ILE A 113 -17.75 -7.60 7.39
CA ILE A 113 -17.00 -6.36 7.64
C ILE A 113 -17.79 -5.18 7.12
N GLU A 114 -17.70 -4.04 7.81
CA GLU A 114 -18.30 -2.82 7.32
C GLU A 114 -17.45 -2.26 6.17
N PRO A 115 -18.03 -1.99 4.99
CA PRO A 115 -17.32 -1.35 3.90
C PRO A 115 -16.90 0.05 4.35
N TYR A 116 -15.69 0.46 3.95
CA TYR A 116 -15.26 1.83 4.14
C TYR A 116 -16.25 2.76 3.42
N THR A 117 -16.97 3.57 4.18
CA THR A 117 -17.84 4.57 3.59
C THR A 117 -17.00 5.57 2.80
N HIS A 118 -17.55 6.13 1.72
CA HIS A 118 -16.88 7.18 0.94
C HIS A 118 -16.39 8.33 1.83
N PHE A 119 -17.17 8.68 2.86
CA PHE A 119 -16.78 9.68 3.84
C PHE A 119 -15.51 9.32 4.57
N ASN A 120 -15.38 8.08 5.07
CA ASN A 120 -14.19 7.62 5.76
C ASN A 120 -12.95 7.70 4.86
N VAL A 121 -13.05 7.25 3.61
CA VAL A 121 -11.92 7.30 2.67
C VAL A 121 -11.49 8.75 2.42
N VAL A 122 -12.45 9.67 2.22
CA VAL A 122 -12.16 11.09 1.99
C VAL A 122 -11.55 11.75 3.24
N THR A 123 -12.08 11.49 4.43
CA THR A 123 -11.49 12.05 5.66
C THR A 123 -10.10 11.50 5.93
N TYR A 124 -9.87 10.20 5.76
CA TYR A 124 -8.53 9.61 5.96
C TYR A 124 -7.52 10.12 4.94
N THR A 125 -7.91 10.27 3.67
CA THR A 125 -7.02 10.82 2.63
C THR A 125 -6.71 12.30 2.89
N LEU A 126 -7.70 13.12 3.24
CA LEU A 126 -7.49 14.53 3.56
C LEU A 126 -6.61 14.70 4.80
N LEU A 127 -6.85 13.92 5.86
CA LEU A 127 -6.00 13.91 7.05
C LEU A 127 -4.56 13.48 6.72
N GLY A 128 -4.39 12.46 5.87
CA GLY A 128 -3.09 12.03 5.38
C GLY A 128 -2.33 13.14 4.63
N ILE A 129 -3.01 13.91 3.79
CA ILE A 129 -2.43 15.05 3.06
C ILE A 129 -2.02 16.16 4.05
N VAL A 130 -2.88 16.51 5.01
CA VAL A 130 -2.57 17.55 6.01
C VAL A 130 -1.36 17.17 6.85
N LEU A 131 -1.31 15.91 7.33
CA LEU A 131 -0.16 15.40 8.08
C LEU A 131 1.12 15.39 7.23
N PHE A 132 1.02 15.00 5.97
CA PHE A 132 2.15 15.03 5.04
C PHE A 132 2.68 16.46 4.86
N LEU A 133 1.80 17.44 4.63
CA LEU A 133 2.19 18.84 4.50
C LEU A 133 2.84 19.37 5.78
N LEU A 134 2.31 19.05 6.96
CA LEU A 134 2.92 19.42 8.25
C LEU A 134 4.32 18.84 8.41
N VAL A 135 4.52 17.57 8.08
CA VAL A 135 5.83 16.91 8.10
C VAL A 135 6.79 17.56 7.11
N CYS A 136 6.33 17.92 5.90
CA CYS A 136 7.15 18.63 4.92
C CYS A 136 7.55 20.03 5.40
N LEU A 137 6.66 20.75 6.08
CA LEU A 137 6.93 22.09 6.61
C LEU A 137 7.86 22.06 7.83
N LEU A 138 7.70 21.09 8.73
CA LEU A 138 8.51 20.96 9.94
C LEU A 138 9.86 20.27 9.69
N GLY A 139 9.90 19.28 8.80
CA GLY A 139 11.10 18.51 8.45
C GLY A 139 12.03 19.20 7.45
N GLY A 140 11.60 20.31 6.87
CA GLY A 140 12.45 21.17 6.07
C GLY A 140 13.38 22.00 6.95
N GLU A 141 14.43 21.39 7.52
CA GLU A 141 15.55 22.19 8.02
C GLU A 141 16.08 23.02 6.85
N PRO A 142 16.03 24.37 6.91
CA PRO A 142 16.62 25.18 5.88
C PRO A 142 18.12 24.91 5.93
N LYS A 143 18.67 24.29 4.88
CA LYS A 143 20.13 24.32 4.62
C LYS A 143 20.52 25.76 4.34
N ASN A 144 20.61 26.53 5.40
CA ASN A 144 20.84 27.95 5.40
C ASN A 144 22.34 28.15 5.18
N LYS A 145 22.69 28.43 3.92
CA LYS A 145 23.88 29.19 3.54
C LYS A 145 25.23 28.59 3.94
N GLU A 146 25.71 27.64 3.16
CA GLU A 146 27.11 27.77 2.73
C GLU A 146 27.12 28.56 1.43
N LYS A 147 27.08 29.89 1.61
CA LYS A 147 27.60 30.82 0.62
C LYS A 147 28.98 30.31 0.25
N SER A 148 29.08 29.59 -0.87
CA SER A 148 30.32 29.34 -1.59
C SER A 148 30.90 30.72 -1.94
N LYS A 149 31.62 31.28 -0.98
CA LYS A 149 32.40 32.50 -1.09
C LYS A 149 33.72 32.13 -1.76
N ARG A 150 33.69 31.35 -2.84
CA ARG A 150 34.74 31.33 -3.85
C ARG A 150 34.33 32.27 -4.97
N ARG A 151 34.14 33.55 -4.64
CA ARG A 151 34.46 34.62 -5.58
C ARG A 151 35.98 34.77 -5.59
N VAL A 152 36.64 33.80 -6.21
CA VAL A 152 37.95 34.04 -6.82
C VAL A 152 37.62 34.84 -8.07
N SER A 153 37.85 36.16 -8.06
CA SER A 153 37.94 37.03 -9.24
C SER A 153 37.68 38.49 -8.83
N ARG A 154 38.67 39.12 -8.20
CA ARG A 154 38.99 40.53 -8.45
C ARG A 154 40.51 40.69 -8.42
N HIS A 155 41.14 40.06 -9.41
CA HIS A 155 42.32 40.66 -10.02
C HIS A 155 41.84 41.92 -10.73
N SER A 156 42.08 43.09 -10.14
CA SER A 156 42.21 44.34 -10.89
C SER A 156 42.91 45.39 -10.02
N THR A 157 44.01 44.98 -9.36
CA THR A 157 45.08 45.91 -8.98
C THR A 157 45.94 46.08 -10.23
N LEU A 158 45.49 46.95 -11.13
CA LEU A 158 46.14 47.22 -12.42
C LEU A 158 46.73 48.64 -12.45
N ASP A 159 47.34 49.08 -11.35
CA ASP A 159 47.99 50.42 -11.28
C ASP A 159 49.51 50.36 -11.17
N ASN A 160 50.12 49.16 -11.24
CA ASN A 160 51.58 49.03 -11.19
C ASN A 160 52.18 48.35 -12.43
N ILE A 161 51.52 48.45 -13.60
CA ILE A 161 52.19 48.15 -14.86
C ILE A 161 53.06 49.35 -15.20
N PHE A 162 54.31 49.30 -14.73
CA PHE A 162 55.41 50.10 -15.23
C PHE A 162 55.48 49.91 -16.75
N LEU A 163 55.02 50.89 -17.52
CA LEU A 163 55.35 50.97 -18.94
C LEU A 163 56.87 51.13 -19.04
N PRO A 164 57.60 50.21 -19.70
CA PRO A 164 59.00 50.45 -19.98
C PRO A 164 59.08 51.66 -20.90
N CYS A 165 59.65 52.74 -20.36
CA CYS A 165 60.13 53.89 -21.09
C CYS A 165 61.19 53.41 -22.08
N ASP A 166 60.80 53.01 -23.29
CA ASP A 166 61.77 53.04 -24.38
C ASP A 166 61.09 53.03 -25.75
N HIS A 167 61.78 53.69 -26.68
CA HIS A 167 61.59 53.70 -28.13
C HIS A 167 60.62 54.76 -28.65
N GLN A 168 61.16 55.98 -28.73
CA GLN A 168 60.80 56.98 -29.74
C GLN A 168 60.77 56.32 -31.13
N ILE A 169 59.60 55.89 -31.59
CA ILE A 169 59.41 55.53 -32.99
C ILE A 169 59.37 56.83 -33.78
N ARG A 170 60.53 57.21 -34.34
CA ARG A 170 60.60 58.24 -35.39
C ARG A 170 59.81 57.75 -36.59
N VAL A 171 58.67 58.36 -36.82
CA VAL A 171 57.86 58.16 -38.03
C VAL A 171 58.67 58.67 -39.20
N ALA A 172 59.09 57.77 -40.08
CA ALA A 172 59.74 58.11 -41.34
C ALA A 172 58.75 58.87 -42.22
N VAL A 173 59.14 60.07 -42.63
CA VAL A 173 58.38 60.95 -43.53
C VAL A 173 58.27 60.27 -44.90
N PRO A 174 57.07 60.19 -45.51
CA PRO A 174 56.88 59.57 -46.81
C PRO A 174 57.58 60.37 -47.92
N PRO A 175 58.14 59.71 -48.95
CA PRO A 175 58.89 60.38 -50.01
C PRO A 175 57.99 61.27 -50.88
N GLU A 176 58.55 62.44 -51.16
CA GLU A 176 58.05 63.49 -52.03
C GLU A 176 58.05 63.02 -53.49
N TYR A 177 56.89 63.03 -54.14
CA TYR A 177 56.78 62.76 -55.57
C TYR A 177 57.06 64.06 -56.33
N THR A 178 58.19 64.08 -57.02
CA THR A 178 58.59 65.13 -57.95
C THR A 178 57.68 65.13 -59.19
N HIS A 179 57.05 66.29 -59.41
CA HIS A 179 56.46 66.88 -60.63
C HIS A 179 55.74 66.00 -61.66
#